data_AF-A0A939B038-F1
#
_entry.id   AF-A0A939B038-F1
#
_cell.length_a   1.000
_cell.length_b   1.000
_cell.length_c   1.000
_cell.angle_alpha   90.00
_cell.angle_beta   90.00
_cell.angle_gamma   90.00
#
_symmetry.space_group_name_H-M   'P 1'
#
loop_
_entity.id
_entity.type
_entity.pdbx_description
1 polymer ?
#
loop_
_entity_poly.entity_id
_entity_poly.type
_entity_poly.pdbx_seq_one_letter_code
_entity_poly.pdbx_strand_id
1 'polypeptide(L)'
;MRRPTAAAWLAASALLLGFSPAAQAGSITAESIWDQQNAIERAQQQLPANATVTNTNCTVVNVRTGNYRYICTLEYTTTSSGATPSSGSSAPAP
;
A
#
# COMPACT_ATOMS: atom_id res chain seq x y z
N MET A 1 -38.56 -44.74 -30.14
CA MET A 1 -38.15 -44.27 -28.79
C MET A 1 -36.63 -44.20 -28.74
N ARG A 2 -36.07 -43.04 -28.31
CA ARG A 2 -34.76 -42.76 -27.65
C ARG A 2 -33.47 -43.43 -28.20
N ARG A 3 -32.32 -42.79 -28.42
CA ARG A 3 -31.77 -41.43 -28.27
C ARG A 3 -30.39 -41.45 -28.96
N PRO A 4 -29.92 -40.38 -29.63
CA PRO A 4 -28.52 -40.23 -30.04
C PRO A 4 -27.67 -39.84 -28.82
N THR A 5 -26.58 -40.55 -28.55
CA THR A 5 -25.58 -40.14 -27.53
C THR A 5 -24.71 -39.04 -28.11
N ALA A 6 -24.95 -37.84 -27.59
CA ALA A 6 -24.38 -36.58 -27.99
C ALA A 6 -22.87 -36.48 -27.70
N ALA A 7 -22.24 -35.66 -28.55
CA ALA A 7 -20.89 -35.16 -28.51
C ALA A 7 -20.29 -34.99 -27.10
N ALA A 8 -19.23 -35.74 -26.83
CA ALA A 8 -18.16 -35.28 -25.96
C ALA A 8 -17.38 -34.16 -26.68
N TRP A 9 -16.59 -33.40 -25.92
CA TRP A 9 -15.80 -32.22 -26.30
C TRP A 9 -16.49 -30.88 -26.05
N LEU A 10 -16.46 -30.45 -24.79
CA LEU A 10 -16.47 -29.02 -24.49
C LEU A 10 -15.49 -28.69 -23.37
N ALA A 11 -14.73 -27.63 -23.64
CA ALA A 11 -14.02 -26.74 -22.75
C ALA A 11 -12.65 -27.19 -22.21
N ALA A 12 -11.62 -27.01 -23.04
CA ALA A 12 -10.26 -26.76 -22.59
C ALA A 12 -10.25 -25.47 -21.73
N SER A 13 -9.90 -25.64 -20.46
CA SER A 13 -9.77 -24.57 -19.47
C SER A 13 -8.48 -23.79 -19.71
N ALA A 14 -8.56 -22.62 -20.34
CA ALA A 14 -7.45 -21.68 -20.39
C ALA A 14 -7.64 -20.60 -19.32
N LEU A 15 -7.19 -20.89 -18.09
CA LEU A 15 -6.97 -19.86 -17.06
C LEU A 15 -5.80 -18.98 -17.52
N LEU A 16 -6.09 -17.93 -18.29
CA LEU A 16 -5.19 -16.79 -18.44
C LEU A 16 -5.30 -15.94 -17.16
N LEU A 17 -4.64 -16.38 -16.09
CA LEU A 17 -4.44 -15.57 -14.90
C LEU A 17 -3.51 -14.41 -15.28
N GLY A 18 -4.13 -13.25 -15.48
CA GLY A 18 -3.45 -12.02 -15.88
C GLY A 18 -2.32 -11.67 -14.93
N PHE A 19 -1.13 -11.46 -15.50
CA PHE A 19 -0.03 -10.77 -14.85
C PHE A 19 -0.39 -9.28 -14.72
N SER A 20 -1.19 -8.93 -13.72
CA SER A 20 -1.35 -7.54 -13.31
C SER A 20 -0.11 -7.12 -12.52
N PRO A 21 0.55 -5.99 -12.84
CA PRO A 21 1.62 -5.47 -12.02
C PRO A 21 1.08 -5.21 -10.62
N ALA A 22 1.68 -5.85 -9.62
CA ALA A 22 1.32 -5.63 -8.22
C ALA A 22 1.73 -4.20 -7.84
N ALA A 23 0.76 -3.28 -7.80
CA ALA A 23 0.96 -1.98 -7.19
C ALA A 23 1.11 -2.20 -5.68
N GLN A 24 2.27 -1.85 -5.14
CA GLN A 24 2.51 -1.97 -3.70
C GLN A 24 2.05 -0.67 -3.05
N ALA A 25 1.05 -0.77 -2.18
CA ALA A 25 0.60 0.33 -1.36
C ALA A 25 1.39 0.34 -0.04
N GLY A 26 1.79 1.53 0.41
CA GLY A 26 2.48 1.73 1.67
C GLY A 26 2.04 3.04 2.33
N SER A 27 2.47 3.23 3.57
CA SER A 27 2.28 4.48 4.28
C SER A 27 3.53 4.89 5.05
N ILE A 28 3.75 6.20 5.16
CA ILE A 28 4.81 6.80 5.97
C ILE A 28 4.17 7.84 6.87
N THR A 29 4.54 7.82 8.15
CA THR A 29 4.09 8.82 9.12
C THR A 29 5.29 9.60 9.62
N ALA A 30 5.17 10.93 9.67
CA ALA A 30 6.14 11.80 10.30
C ALA A 30 5.44 12.83 11.17
N GLU A 31 6.18 13.36 12.15
CA GLU A 31 5.69 14.38 13.07
C GLU A 31 6.51 15.68 13.00
N SER A 32 5.89 16.77 13.44
CA SER A 32 6.48 18.10 13.53
C SER A 32 5.88 18.85 14.72
N ILE A 33 6.69 19.71 15.36
CA ILE A 33 6.22 20.64 16.41
C ILE A 33 5.94 22.04 15.85
N TRP A 34 6.33 22.31 14.60
CA TRP A 34 6.26 23.63 13.98
C TRP A 34 4.91 23.84 13.32
N ASP A 35 4.61 23.01 12.33
CA ASP A 35 3.39 23.05 11.52
C ASP A 35 3.21 21.73 10.74
N GLN A 36 2.06 21.61 10.04
CA GLN A 36 1.70 20.47 9.21
C GLN A 36 2.59 20.31 7.96
N GLN A 37 2.99 21.42 7.33
CA GLN A 37 3.78 21.38 6.09
C GLN A 37 5.15 20.77 6.36
N ASN A 38 5.80 21.14 7.47
CA ASN A 38 7.05 20.51 7.88
C ASN A 38 6.87 19.00 8.17
N ALA A 39 5.75 18.56 8.77
CA ALA A 39 5.49 17.13 8.96
C ALA A 39 5.33 16.39 7.61
N ILE A 40 4.64 17.00 6.65
CA ILE A 40 4.48 16.46 5.29
C ILE A 40 5.84 16.34 4.60
N GLU A 41 6.67 17.40 4.62
CA GLU A 41 8.01 17.38 4.01
C GLU A 41 8.90 16.29 4.62
N ARG A 42 8.84 16.12 5.95
CA ARG A 42 9.56 15.06 6.67
C ARG A 42 9.10 13.67 6.26
N ALA A 43 7.80 13.48 6.02
CA ALA A 43 7.26 12.21 5.51
C ALA A 43 7.64 11.99 4.03
N GLN A 44 7.62 13.04 3.20
CA GLN A 44 8.01 12.97 1.80
C GLN A 44 9.47 12.58 1.61
N GLN A 45 10.37 13.05 2.48
CA GLN A 45 11.80 12.71 2.46
C GLN A 45 12.07 11.22 2.67
N GLN A 46 11.12 10.49 3.24
CA GLN A 46 11.23 9.05 3.49
C GLN A 46 10.57 8.21 2.38
N LEU A 47 9.89 8.84 1.42
CA LEU A 47 9.22 8.12 0.33
C LEU A 47 10.25 7.34 -0.50
N PRO A 48 9.95 6.08 -0.87
CA PRO A 48 10.80 5.33 -1.75
C PRO A 48 10.83 5.95 -3.15
N ALA A 49 11.90 5.68 -3.90
CA ALA A 49 12.01 6.11 -5.29
C ALA A 49 10.83 5.55 -6.11
N ASN A 50 10.29 6.38 -7.01
CA ASN A 50 9.11 6.08 -7.82
C ASN A 50 7.80 5.87 -7.02
N ALA A 51 7.75 6.31 -5.76
CA ALA A 51 6.50 6.40 -5.02
C ALA A 51 5.63 7.54 -5.55
N THR A 52 4.35 7.25 -5.73
CA THR A 52 3.33 8.26 -5.97
C THR A 52 2.47 8.37 -4.73
N VAL A 53 2.44 9.54 -4.11
CA VAL A 53 1.54 9.82 -2.98
C VAL A 53 0.10 9.79 -3.50
N THR A 54 -0.72 8.95 -2.89
CA THR A 54 -2.14 8.80 -3.22
C THR A 54 -3.05 9.51 -2.23
N ASN A 55 -2.58 9.71 -0.99
CA ASN A 55 -3.34 10.41 0.04
C ASN A 55 -2.42 11.06 1.07
N THR A 56 -2.93 12.07 1.75
CA THR A 56 -2.25 12.77 2.85
C THR A 56 -3.27 13.05 3.94
N ASN A 57 -3.02 12.52 5.13
CA ASN A 57 -3.85 12.76 6.31
C ASN A 57 -3.00 13.38 7.42
N CYS A 58 -3.47 14.48 7.99
CA CYS A 58 -2.78 15.15 9.08
C CYS A 58 -3.70 15.30 10.28
N THR A 59 -3.18 14.95 11.45
CA THR A 59 -3.85 15.12 12.73
C THR A 59 -3.00 16.02 13.61
N VAL A 60 -3.67 16.87 14.41
CA VAL A 60 -3.01 17.73 15.39
C VAL A 60 -3.34 17.24 16.79
N VAL A 61 -2.30 16.91 17.56
CA VAL A 61 -2.42 16.43 18.93
C VAL A 61 -1.89 17.49 19.88
N ASN A 62 -2.73 17.94 20.81
CA ASN A 62 -2.29 18.79 21.91
C ASN A 62 -1.85 17.90 23.07
N VAL A 63 -0.54 17.84 23.35
CA VAL A 63 0.02 16.97 24.40
C VAL A 63 0.09 17.67 25.77
N ARG A 64 0.03 19.00 25.79
CA ARG A 64 -0.07 19.88 26.97
C ARG A 64 -0.36 21.30 26.49
N THR A 65 -0.99 22.15 27.31
CA THR A 65 -1.30 23.56 26.96
C THR A 65 -0.20 24.25 26.16
N GLY A 66 -0.49 24.56 24.88
CA GLY A 66 0.43 25.23 23.96
C GLY A 66 1.47 24.34 23.25
N ASN A 67 1.46 23.03 23.50
CA ASN A 67 2.34 22.04 22.87
C ASN A 67 1.54 21.18 21.89
N TYR A 68 1.65 21.54 20.62
CA TYR A 68 1.00 20.83 19.53
C TYR A 68 2.01 19.93 18.82
N ARG A 69 1.55 18.74 18.45
CA ARG A 69 2.24 17.82 17.55
C ARG A 69 1.39 17.66 16.30
N TYR A 70 1.99 17.99 15.17
CA TYR A 70 1.44 17.79 13.84
C TYR A 70 1.93 16.43 13.34
N ILE A 71 1.03 15.47 13.21
CA ILE A 71 1.35 14.11 12.79
C ILE A 71 0.70 13.92 11.42
N CYS A 72 1.50 13.71 10.39
CA CYS A 72 1.02 13.53 9.03
C CYS A 72 1.42 12.15 8.50
N THR A 73 0.45 11.44 7.93
CA THR A 73 0.60 10.15 7.27
C THR A 73 0.37 10.33 5.77
N LEU A 74 1.35 9.92 4.97
CA LEU A 74 1.27 9.85 3.52
C LEU A 74 1.02 8.42 3.11
N GLU A 75 -0.06 8.18 2.38
CA GLU A 75 -0.28 6.92 1.69
C GLU A 75 0.29 7.04 0.29
N TYR A 76 1.00 6.02 -0.16
CA TYR A 76 1.64 6.02 -1.47
C TYR A 76 1.52 4.66 -2.13
N THR A 77 1.63 4.67 -3.45
CA THR A 77 1.79 3.45 -4.24
C THR A 77 3.15 3.48 -4.91
N THR A 78 3.77 2.32 -5.03
CA THR A 78 4.96 2.12 -5.87
C THR A 78 4.62 1.13 -6.96
N THR A 79 5.10 1.41 -8.17
CA THR A 79 5.18 0.41 -9.22
C THR A 79 6.37 -0.49 -8.88
N SER A 80 6.08 -1.61 -8.22
CA SER A 80 7.11 -2.60 -7.91
C SER A 80 7.64 -3.20 -9.21
N SER A 81 8.77 -2.66 -9.69
CA SER A 81 9.58 -3.32 -10.69
C SER A 81 10.52 -4.27 -9.94
N GLY A 82 10.04 -5.47 -9.63
CA GLY A 82 10.86 -6.54 -9.06
C GLY A 82 10.28 -7.13 -7.79
N ALA A 83 9.73 -8.34 -7.91
CA ALA A 83 9.35 -9.17 -6.80
C ALA A 83 10.58 -9.58 -5.97
N THR A 84 10.56 -9.27 -4.68
CA THR A 84 10.92 -10.26 -3.65
C THR A 84 9.92 -10.05 -2.51
N PRO A 85 9.05 -11.01 -2.20
CA PRO A 85 8.19 -10.90 -1.04
C PRO A 85 9.08 -10.96 0.20
N SER A 86 9.27 -9.82 0.87
CA SER A 86 9.74 -9.81 2.25
C SER A 86 8.62 -10.41 3.10
N SER A 87 8.60 -11.74 3.20
CA SER A 87 7.89 -12.47 4.24
C SER A 87 8.25 -11.84 5.59
N GLY A 88 7.22 -11.54 6.37
CA GLY A 88 7.30 -10.74 7.59
C GLY A 88 8.44 -11.14 8.52
N SER A 89 9.21 -10.14 8.95
CA SER A 89 10.10 -10.31 10.10
C SER A 89 9.24 -10.39 11.35
N SER A 90 9.20 -11.59 11.92
CA SER A 90 8.66 -11.94 13.22
C SER A 90 9.10 -10.96 14.31
N ALA A 91 8.14 -10.36 15.02
CA ALA A 91 8.42 -9.78 16.32
C ALA A 91 8.71 -10.92 17.31
N PRO A 92 9.78 -10.88 18.11
CA PRO A 92 9.95 -11.80 19.23
C PRO A 92 8.94 -11.45 20.33
N ALA A 93 8.18 -12.44 20.79
CA ALA A 93 7.34 -12.31 21.98
C ALA A 93 8.24 -12.26 23.24
N PRO A 94 7.84 -11.52 24.30
CA PRO A 94 8.57 -11.44 25.56
C PRO A 94 8.62 -12.76 26.34
#